data_AF-A0A6D0YKC9-F1
#
_entry.id   AF-A0A6D0YKC9-F1
#
_cell.length_a   1.000
_cell.length_b   1.000
_cell.length_c   1.000
_cell.angle_alpha   90.00
_cell.angle_beta   90.00
_cell.angle_gamma   90.00
#
_symmetry.space_group_name_H-M   'P 1'
#
loop_
_entity.id
_entity.type
_entity.pdbx_description
1 polymer ?
#
loop_
_entity_poly.entity_id
_entity_poly.type
_entity_poly.pdbx_seq_one_letter_code
_entity_poly.pdbx_strand_id
1 'polypeptide(L)'
;MSNPYRTEYHREKFPPGAGRGGLTPGCMDEEHFLLLMDISPICSRKVFESLRAYLVDGCSRKFICENYNINNGYLTVSLNRVNKIHQCVSLLKKFY
;
A
#
# COMPACT_ATOMS: atom_id res chain seq x y z
N MET A 1 -6.30 -12.43 26.56
CA MET A 1 -6.96 -11.13 26.38
C MET A 1 -7.06 -10.87 24.89
N SER A 2 -8.26 -10.98 24.35
CA SER A 2 -8.55 -10.95 22.92
C SER A 2 -8.70 -9.50 22.46
N ASN A 3 -8.02 -9.12 21.37
CA ASN A 3 -8.15 -7.79 20.77
C ASN A 3 -9.60 -7.56 20.30
N PRO A 4 -10.33 -6.56 20.83
CA PRO A 4 -11.74 -6.32 20.55
C PRO A 4 -12.04 -5.73 19.17
N TYR A 5 -11.01 -5.44 18.35
CA TYR A 5 -11.19 -5.00 16.96
C TYR A 5 -11.05 -6.12 15.93
N ARG A 6 -10.88 -7.37 16.36
CA ARG A 6 -10.82 -8.54 15.47
C ARG A 6 -12.23 -9.03 15.13
N THR A 7 -13.01 -8.20 14.45
CA THR A 7 -14.30 -8.59 13.88
C THR A 7 -14.12 -9.04 12.42
N GLU A 8 -14.70 -10.20 12.16
CA GLU A 8 -14.59 -11.07 11.00
C GLU A 8 -15.19 -10.50 9.70
N TYR A 9 -14.66 -9.40 9.15
CA TYR A 9 -15.07 -8.89 7.85
C TYR A 9 -13.91 -8.77 6.85
N HIS A 10 -14.17 -9.29 5.65
CA HIS A 10 -13.36 -9.28 4.43
C HIS A 10 -12.38 -10.45 4.21
N ARG A 11 -12.93 -11.66 4.31
CA ARG A 11 -12.64 -12.70 3.31
C ARG A 11 -13.62 -12.54 2.14
N GLU A 12 -13.41 -11.59 1.25
CA GLU A 12 -14.10 -11.54 -0.04
C GLU A 12 -13.17 -11.06 -1.18
N LYS A 13 -12.82 -12.03 -2.03
CA LYS A 13 -12.57 -11.97 -3.48
C LYS A 13 -11.92 -10.68 -4.02
N PHE A 14 -10.61 -10.77 -4.27
CA PHE A 14 -9.92 -9.88 -5.20
C PHE A 14 -10.55 -10.01 -6.61
N PRO A 15 -10.99 -8.90 -7.23
CA PRO A 15 -11.60 -8.96 -8.55
C PRO A 15 -10.57 -9.36 -9.62
N PRO A 16 -10.92 -10.22 -10.58
CA PRO A 16 -10.05 -10.60 -11.68
C PRO A 16 -10.14 -9.54 -12.78
N GLY A 17 -9.11 -8.69 -12.90
CA GLY A 17 -8.97 -7.81 -14.07
C GLY A 17 -8.24 -6.51 -13.77
N ALA A 18 -6.90 -6.53 -13.76
CA ALA A 18 -6.09 -5.33 -13.72
C ALA A 18 -5.09 -5.31 -14.88
N GLY A 19 -5.59 -4.97 -16.08
CA GLY A 19 -4.73 -4.54 -17.18
C GLY A 19 -3.96 -3.29 -16.74
N ARG A 20 -2.62 -3.38 -16.67
CA ARG A 20 -1.70 -2.39 -16.07
C ARG A 20 -2.01 -2.09 -14.58
N GLY A 21 -2.03 -3.14 -13.77
CA GLY A 21 -2.31 -3.11 -12.32
C GLY A 21 -1.35 -2.26 -11.49
N GLY A 22 -1.88 -1.14 -10.98
CA GLY A 22 -1.25 -0.34 -9.93
C GLY A 22 -1.93 -0.56 -8.59
N LEU A 23 -1.21 -0.30 -7.50
CA LEU A 23 -1.75 -0.35 -6.14
C LEU A 23 -2.90 0.67 -5.97
N THR A 24 -4.03 0.20 -5.45
CA THR A 24 -5.23 1.00 -5.16
C THR A 24 -5.32 1.33 -3.67
N PRO A 25 -6.16 2.30 -3.26
CA PRO A 25 -6.36 2.57 -1.84
C PRO A 25 -6.88 1.31 -1.12
N GLY A 26 -6.33 1.01 0.07
CA GLY A 26 -6.81 -0.08 0.93
C GLY A 26 -6.61 -1.48 0.36
N CYS A 27 -5.65 -1.66 -0.55
CA CYS A 27 -5.44 -2.94 -1.25
C CYS A 27 -4.61 -3.97 -0.45
N MET A 28 -4.05 -3.60 0.70
CA MET A 28 -3.21 -4.49 1.52
C MET A 28 -3.38 -4.22 3.01
N ASP A 29 -3.11 -5.23 3.83
CA ASP A 29 -3.04 -5.10 5.29
C ASP A 29 -1.70 -4.48 5.76
N GLU A 30 -1.64 -4.18 7.05
CA GLU A 30 -0.46 -3.57 7.69
C GLU A 30 0.79 -4.43 7.54
N GLU A 31 0.68 -5.75 7.72
CA GLU A 31 1.83 -6.65 7.70
C GLU A 31 2.46 -6.72 6.29
N HIS A 32 1.63 -6.88 5.26
CA HIS A 32 2.09 -6.83 3.87
C HIS A 32 2.71 -5.46 3.54
N PHE A 33 2.12 -4.36 4.01
CA PHE A 33 2.69 -3.03 3.82
C PHE A 33 4.07 -2.91 4.47
N LEU A 34 4.23 -3.32 5.73
CA LEU A 34 5.51 -3.27 6.45
C LEU A 34 6.59 -4.09 5.75
N LEU A 35 6.28 -5.32 5.32
CA LEU A 35 7.22 -6.17 4.57
C LEU A 35 7.65 -5.53 3.25
N LEU A 36 6.73 -4.87 2.54
CA LEU A 36 7.09 -4.11 1.33
C LEU A 36 7.95 -2.89 1.64
N MET A 37 7.72 -2.21 2.77
CA MET A 37 8.50 -1.05 3.17
C MET A 37 9.91 -1.43 3.60
N ASP A 38 10.09 -2.56 4.29
CA ASP A 38 11.40 -3.07 4.75
C ASP A 38 12.38 -3.30 3.59
N ILE A 39 11.85 -3.72 2.43
CA ILE A 39 12.66 -3.95 1.21
C ILE A 39 12.68 -2.73 0.28
N SER A 40 11.99 -1.65 0.63
CA SER A 40 11.90 -0.45 -0.21
C SER A 40 12.97 0.58 0.14
N PRO A 41 13.49 1.34 -0.85
CA PRO A 41 14.41 2.45 -0.59
C PRO A 41 13.64 3.72 -0.17
N ILE A 42 12.69 3.60 0.77
CA ILE A 42 11.88 4.71 1.28
C ILE A 42 12.38 5.09 2.67
N CYS A 43 13.15 6.18 2.75
CA CYS A 43 13.70 6.68 4.02
C CYS A 43 12.89 7.83 4.63
N SER A 44 11.96 8.41 3.86
CA SER A 44 11.16 9.55 4.33
C SER A 44 9.99 9.04 5.16
N ARG A 45 10.03 9.32 6.48
CA ARG A 45 8.93 9.02 7.41
C ARG A 45 7.58 9.56 6.90
N LYS A 46 7.59 10.77 6.36
CA LYS A 46 6.43 11.43 5.76
C LYS A 46 5.85 10.63 4.59
N VAL A 47 6.71 10.09 3.73
CA VAL A 47 6.29 9.24 2.60
C VAL A 47 5.77 7.90 3.11
N PHE A 48 6.46 7.28 4.07
CA PHE A 48 6.02 6.04 4.71
C PHE A 48 4.60 6.18 5.28
N GLU A 49 4.34 7.19 6.10
CA GLU A 49 3.03 7.42 6.72
C GLU A 49 1.96 7.72 5.65
N SER A 50 2.29 8.49 4.60
CA SER A 50 1.36 8.78 3.51
C SER A 50 0.99 7.54 2.68
N LEU A 51 1.95 6.63 2.48
CA LEU A 51 1.72 5.38 1.75
C LEU A 51 0.93 4.40 2.60
N ARG A 52 1.18 4.33 3.91
CA ARG A 52 0.37 3.55 4.86
C ARG A 52 -1.08 4.01 4.82
N ALA A 53 -1.31 5.32 4.94
CA ALA A 53 -2.65 5.88 4.91
C ALA A 53 -3.39 5.60 3.58
N TYR A 54 -2.67 5.61 2.45
CA TYR A 54 -3.26 5.27 1.16
C TYR A 54 -3.51 3.77 1.00
N LEU A 55 -2.48 2.94 1.20
CA LEU A 55 -2.48 1.51 0.85
C LEU A 55 -3.15 0.61 1.89
N VAL A 56 -3.09 1.00 3.17
CA VAL A 56 -3.66 0.26 4.30
C VAL A 56 -4.98 0.90 4.74
N ASP A 57 -4.95 2.18 5.12
CA ASP A 57 -6.15 2.84 5.66
C ASP A 57 -7.16 3.24 4.56
N GLY A 58 -6.83 3.07 3.28
CA GLY A 58 -7.74 3.34 2.16
C GLY A 58 -8.00 4.82 1.88
N CYS A 59 -7.16 5.72 2.40
CA CYS A 59 -7.36 7.16 2.26
C CYS A 59 -7.23 7.63 0.80
N SER A 60 -8.03 8.61 0.42
CA SER A 60 -7.97 9.19 -0.93
C SER A 60 -6.69 10.01 -1.17
N ARG A 61 -6.25 10.11 -2.43
CA ARG A 61 -5.10 10.99 -2.80
C ARG A 61 -5.29 12.43 -2.32
N LYS A 62 -6.52 12.96 -2.37
CA LYS A 62 -6.85 14.31 -1.91
C LYS A 62 -6.54 14.47 -0.43
N PHE A 63 -7.09 13.56 0.39
CA PHE A 63 -6.81 13.52 1.83
C PHE A 63 -5.31 13.45 2.11
N ILE A 64 -4.59 12.57 1.39
CA ILE A 64 -3.15 12.43 1.59
C ILE A 64 -2.40 13.74 1.29
N CYS A 65 -2.71 14.40 0.17
CA CYS A 65 -2.02 15.64 -0.21
C CYS A 65 -2.27 16.77 0.79
N GLU A 66 -3.48 16.86 1.33
CA GLU A 66 -3.89 17.87 2.31
C GLU A 66 -3.27 17.62 3.70
N ASN A 67 -3.27 16.39 4.20
CA ASN A 67 -2.88 16.08 5.58
C ASN A 67 -1.39 15.80 5.75
N TYR A 68 -0.74 15.26 4.71
CA TYR A 68 0.68 14.94 4.74
C TYR A 68 1.51 15.98 4.01
N ASN A 69 0.96 17.10 3.54
CA ASN A 69 1.70 18.15 2.82
C ASN A 69 2.63 17.58 1.71
N ILE A 70 2.14 16.61 0.96
CA ILE A 70 2.82 16.07 -0.22
C ILE A 70 2.02 16.44 -1.46
N ASN A 71 2.70 16.79 -2.55
CA ASN A 71 2.00 17.02 -3.81
C ASN A 71 1.66 15.67 -4.49
N ASN A 72 0.68 15.71 -5.39
CA ASN A 72 0.19 14.52 -6.09
C ASN A 72 1.28 13.85 -6.94
N GLY A 73 2.19 14.64 -7.53
CA GLY A 73 3.33 14.11 -8.29
C GLY A 73 4.27 13.28 -7.42
N TYR A 74 4.60 13.78 -6.23
CA TYR A 74 5.47 13.09 -5.28
C TYR A 74 4.83 11.82 -4.71
N LEU A 75 3.52 11.87 -4.41
CA LEU A 75 2.75 10.68 -4.04
C LEU A 75 2.76 9.64 -5.18
N THR A 76 2.56 10.07 -6.42
CA THR A 76 2.54 9.18 -7.59
C THR A 76 3.90 8.54 -7.85
N VAL A 77 5.00 9.30 -7.76
CA VAL A 77 6.36 8.75 -7.87
C VAL A 77 6.62 7.72 -6.78
N SER A 78 6.18 7.99 -5.55
CA SER A 78 6.33 7.08 -4.42
C SER A 78 5.52 5.79 -4.62
N LEU A 79 4.25 5.89 -5.02
CA LEU A 79 3.41 4.73 -5.35
C LEU A 79 3.98 3.89 -6.48
N ASN A 80 4.55 4.51 -7.52
CA ASN A 80 5.17 3.78 -8.63
C ASN A 80 6.39 2.97 -8.18
N ARG A 81 7.18 3.50 -7.24
CA ARG A 81 8.32 2.76 -6.65
C ARG A 81 7.84 1.53 -5.88
N VAL A 82 6.83 1.70 -5.01
CA VAL A 82 6.25 0.58 -4.26
C VAL A 82 5.59 -0.43 -5.20
N ASN A 83 4.86 0.03 -6.21
CA ASN A 83 4.23 -0.85 -7.19
C ASN A 83 5.27 -1.69 -7.94
N LYS A 84 6.42 -1.12 -8.32
CA LYS A 84 7.49 -1.88 -8.96
C LYS A 84 8.00 -3.01 -8.06
N ILE A 85 8.22 -2.74 -6.78
CA ILE A 85 8.64 -3.74 -5.80
C ILE A 85 7.55 -4.81 -5.63
N HIS A 86 6.29 -4.41 -5.48
CA HIS A 86 5.15 -5.31 -5.37
C HIS A 86 5.05 -6.27 -6.58
N GLN A 87 5.27 -5.76 -7.80
CA GLN A 87 5.32 -6.58 -9.01
C GLN A 87 6.52 -7.54 -8.99
N CYS A 88 7.71 -7.07 -8.61
CA CYS A 88 8.89 -7.92 -8.45
C CYS A 88 8.66 -9.05 -7.43
N VAL A 89 8.10 -8.75 -6.26
CA VAL A 89 7.75 -9.75 -5.24
C VAL A 89 6.72 -10.73 -5.78
N SER A 90 5.69 -10.25 -6.48
CA SER A 90 4.67 -11.12 -7.10
C SER A 90 5.28 -12.09 -8.12
N LEU A 91 6.31 -11.67 -8.86
CA LEU A 91 7.07 -12.55 -9.76
C LEU A 91 8.01 -13.51 -9.00
N LEU A 92 8.53 -13.10 -7.84
CA LEU A 92 9.40 -13.93 -7.00
C LEU A 92 8.63 -15.07 -6.31
N LYS A 93 7.33 -14.89 -6.04
CA LYS A 93 6.44 -15.91 -5.46
C LYS A 93 6.38 -17.24 -6.23
N LYS A 94 6.90 -17.33 -7.45
CA LYS A 94 6.96 -18.60 -8.20
C LYS A 94 8.16 -19.48 -7.80
N PHE A 95 9.12 -18.92 -7.05
CA PHE A 95 10.34 -19.61 -6.64
C PHE A 95 10.31 -20.07 -5.17
N TYR A 96 9.28 -19.68 -4.41
CA TYR A 96 9.06 -19.98 -2.99
C TYR A 96 7.59 -20.29 -2.76
#